data_AF-A0A167Q457-F1
#
_entry.id   AF-A0A167Q457-F1
#
_cell.length_a   1.000
_cell.length_b   1.000
_cell.length_c   1.000
_cell.angle_alpha   90.00
_cell.angle_beta   90.00
_cell.angle_gamma   90.00
#
_symmetry.space_group_name_H-M   'P 1'
#
loop_
_entity.id
_entity.type
_entity.pdbx_description
1 polymer ?
#
loop_
_entity_poly.entity_id
_entity_poly.type
_entity_poly.pdbx_seq_one_letter_code
_entity_poly.pdbx_strand_id
1 'polypeptide(L)'
;MGDRGEMPIEAAPAAARQHSLEVPEKTAPLRPYGINYRVDPTVSFAEFRYWAKVEREEEREAERLYLERRGPMTLSKMVKSRFSKGVHHETKKMDERDATAAAATNPGPSTEEKGAAVDGDGKVLAASNPDEDKTAPSVAHGGSSTTSLDEEWKTAARAMRTAGWGSIFFLVTTDILGWSNTPFVFASVGYGTGVALYVVFGIAATLSGLMLWRMFTTLDSSRYPMLSYGDIFFRVFGPKTRHFINVMQSLQQFCTVMVLIFSKGRVISLLAGPQLCFIVCMIIIMAIGMVFGSIRSLQRLSWICNLSVWFNIASFISIMVAAAKYEPFFPPIFGSTILPKEKLPVKTFAGLVPDAYQQQAHGFAGIFNGVDNMVYAYSGAILFVAFMSEMRHPMDFWKGMICAQAFICVVYLFFGLFVYSYFGQYSASVIYQVINPAGLRTFNNVLNLLTGLIAVVLYFHVGMKTVYIEVFQEMFNFPPIASSRGRWMWYALGPLYWIIAFLIAAAVPNLNGIVGFVGGLFAVNFSYSLPGIAYLGWSVQSAAVLPGEGFNPETGENVVHDSGMKRLARGFMARWYIHVPCAIYALAGLATSGMGTWAAVEGLISVFGPGGTVATSYGCRSPVWG
;
A
#
# COMPACT_ATOMS: atom_id res chain seq x y z
N MET A 1 108.85 -3.35 37.29
CA MET A 1 108.35 -3.10 35.93
C MET A 1 107.42 -4.26 35.62
N GLY A 2 106.13 -4.25 35.96
CA GLY A 2 105.08 -3.25 35.74
C GLY A 2 104.25 -3.77 34.56
N ASP A 3 102.93 -3.84 34.52
CA ASP A 3 101.79 -3.70 35.44
C ASP A 3 100.55 -3.91 34.54
N ARG A 4 99.44 -4.48 35.05
CA ARG A 4 98.04 -4.41 34.50
C ARG A 4 97.75 -5.01 33.10
N GLY A 5 96.60 -5.65 32.87
CA GLY A 5 95.42 -5.84 33.72
C GLY A 5 94.33 -6.60 32.95
N GLU A 6 93.63 -7.48 33.66
CA GLU A 6 92.37 -8.10 33.23
C GLU A 6 91.22 -7.08 33.26
N MET A 7 90.28 -7.18 32.31
CA MET A 7 88.88 -6.83 32.54
C MET A 7 87.96 -7.79 31.77
N PRO A 8 86.76 -8.10 32.31
CA PRO A 8 85.94 -9.25 31.92
C PRO A 8 84.70 -8.81 31.11
N ILE A 9 83.83 -9.76 30.74
CA ILE A 9 82.35 -9.74 30.95
C ILE A 9 81.50 -10.38 29.83
N GLU A 10 80.65 -11.29 30.31
CA GLU A 10 79.31 -11.76 29.92
C GLU A 10 78.97 -12.42 28.57
N ALA A 11 78.31 -13.58 28.76
CA ALA A 11 77.55 -14.33 27.78
C ALA A 11 76.30 -13.56 27.30
N ALA A 12 76.03 -13.66 26.01
CA ALA A 12 74.86 -13.05 25.38
C ALA A 12 73.54 -13.79 25.71
N PRO A 13 72.43 -13.07 25.96
CA PRO A 13 71.18 -13.61 26.47
C PRO A 13 70.22 -14.14 25.39
N ALA A 14 69.28 -14.97 25.84
CA ALA A 14 68.18 -15.56 25.08
C ALA A 14 67.30 -14.51 24.38
N ALA A 15 67.12 -14.63 23.07
CA ALA A 15 66.28 -13.76 22.27
C ALA A 15 64.81 -14.25 22.23
N ALA A 16 64.01 -13.55 23.04
CA ALA A 16 62.66 -13.02 22.78
C ALA A 16 61.55 -13.94 22.22
N ARG A 17 60.55 -14.16 23.10
CA ARG A 17 59.17 -14.57 22.79
C ARG A 17 58.60 -13.77 21.62
N GLN A 18 58.05 -14.47 20.63
CA GLN A 18 57.15 -13.89 19.64
C GLN A 18 55.91 -13.35 20.37
N HIS A 19 55.80 -12.04 20.50
CA HIS A 19 54.53 -11.38 20.76
C HIS A 19 53.69 -11.57 19.48
N SER A 20 52.80 -12.55 19.48
CA SER A 20 51.66 -12.57 18.59
C SER A 20 50.91 -11.26 18.81
N LEU A 21 50.95 -10.39 17.80
CA LEU A 21 50.02 -9.27 17.68
C LEU A 21 48.61 -9.89 17.55
N GLU A 22 47.94 -10.11 18.69
CA GLU A 22 46.50 -10.26 18.71
C GLU A 22 45.92 -8.95 18.18
N VAL A 23 45.61 -8.93 16.89
CA VAL A 23 44.65 -7.96 16.35
C VAL A 23 43.37 -8.26 17.12
N PRO A 24 42.84 -7.32 17.93
CA PRO A 24 41.61 -7.57 18.66
C PRO A 24 40.55 -7.94 17.63
N GLU A 25 40.05 -9.17 17.74
CA GLU A 25 38.93 -9.67 16.96
C GLU A 25 37.76 -8.74 17.28
N LYS A 26 37.55 -7.73 16.43
CA LYS A 26 36.40 -6.83 16.53
C LYS A 26 35.19 -7.66 16.19
N THR A 27 34.65 -8.37 17.18
CA THR A 27 33.30 -8.91 17.11
C THR A 27 32.37 -7.72 16.95
N ALA A 28 31.66 -7.67 15.83
CA ALA A 28 30.64 -6.65 15.60
C ALA A 28 29.68 -6.63 16.80
N PRO A 29 29.28 -5.46 17.32
CA PRO A 29 28.10 -5.42 18.15
C PRO A 29 26.93 -5.87 17.27
N LEU A 30 26.48 -7.12 17.46
CA LEU A 30 25.26 -7.63 16.84
C LEU A 30 24.13 -6.71 17.27
N ARG A 31 23.70 -5.83 16.37
CA ARG A 31 22.62 -4.88 16.66
C ARG A 31 21.36 -5.69 16.97
N PRO A 32 20.64 -5.38 18.07
CA PRO A 32 19.45 -6.11 18.45
C PRO A 32 18.40 -6.10 17.33
N TYR A 33 17.57 -7.14 17.27
CA TYR A 33 16.39 -7.13 16.41
C TYR A 33 15.35 -6.14 16.96
N GLY A 34 14.67 -5.39 16.08
CA GLY A 34 13.56 -4.57 16.52
C GLY A 34 13.11 -3.50 15.53
N ILE A 35 11.85 -3.07 15.70
CA ILE A 35 11.21 -2.05 14.86
C ILE A 35 11.92 -0.69 14.91
N ASN A 36 12.69 -0.43 15.98
CA ASN A 36 13.45 0.81 16.15
C ASN A 36 14.65 0.90 15.20
N TYR A 37 15.23 -0.24 14.78
CA TYR A 37 16.39 -0.28 13.88
C TYR A 37 16.02 -0.21 12.40
N ARG A 38 14.72 -0.32 12.07
CA ARG A 38 14.17 -0.18 10.71
C ARG A 38 14.60 1.13 10.03
N VAL A 39 14.79 2.19 10.81
CA VAL A 39 15.02 3.57 10.36
C VAL A 39 16.34 4.13 10.90
N ASP A 40 17.26 3.26 11.32
CA ASP A 40 18.57 3.66 11.83
C ASP A 40 19.47 4.14 10.68
N PRO A 41 19.87 5.44 10.66
CA PRO A 41 20.65 6.02 9.57
C PRO A 41 22.09 5.47 9.49
N THR A 42 22.54 4.74 10.51
CA THR A 42 23.89 4.15 10.55
C THR A 42 23.98 2.78 9.86
N VAL A 43 22.85 2.22 9.42
CA VAL A 43 22.80 0.95 8.67
C VAL A 43 23.11 1.23 7.20
N SER A 44 24.07 0.50 6.65
CA SER A 44 24.51 0.71 5.27
C SER A 44 23.60 0.02 4.25
N PHE A 45 23.60 0.50 3.00
CA PHE A 45 22.89 -0.16 1.90
C PHE A 45 23.36 -1.61 1.67
N ALA A 46 24.65 -1.88 1.83
CA ALA A 46 25.22 -3.21 1.71
C ALA A 46 24.72 -4.15 2.82
N GLU A 47 24.61 -3.64 4.05
CA GLU A 47 24.09 -4.37 5.20
C GLU A 47 22.61 -4.75 5.01
N PHE A 48 21.76 -3.82 4.54
CA PHE A 48 20.36 -4.15 4.21
C PHE A 48 20.29 -5.28 3.17
N ARG A 49 21.10 -5.22 2.11
CA ARG A 49 21.10 -6.25 1.06
C ARG A 49 21.61 -7.60 1.57
N TYR A 50 22.61 -7.61 2.44
CA TYR A 50 23.15 -8.83 3.03
C TYR A 50 22.06 -9.55 3.83
N TRP A 51 21.44 -8.88 4.80
CA TRP A 51 20.41 -9.48 5.64
C TRP A 51 19.15 -9.85 4.87
N ALA A 52 18.78 -9.07 3.86
CA ALA A 52 17.68 -9.44 2.97
C ALA A 52 17.97 -10.73 2.20
N LYS A 53 19.20 -10.91 1.69
CA LYS A 53 19.60 -12.12 0.97
C LYS A 53 19.50 -13.36 1.86
N VAL A 54 20.01 -13.28 3.09
CA VAL A 54 19.90 -14.36 4.09
C VAL A 54 18.43 -14.70 4.36
N GLU A 55 17.60 -13.70 4.61
CA GLU A 55 16.15 -13.90 4.83
C GLU A 55 15.48 -14.58 3.62
N ARG A 56 15.83 -14.19 2.38
CA ARG A 56 15.27 -14.81 1.16
C ARG A 56 15.70 -16.26 0.96
N GLU A 57 16.84 -16.66 1.50
CA GLU A 57 17.31 -18.05 1.48
C GLU A 57 16.53 -18.86 2.53
N GLU A 58 16.43 -18.35 3.76
CA GLU A 58 15.62 -18.97 4.82
C GLU A 58 14.14 -19.13 4.43
N GLU A 59 13.52 -18.09 3.87
CA GLU A 59 12.12 -18.15 3.41
C GLU A 59 11.90 -19.18 2.29
N ARG A 60 12.89 -19.38 1.41
CA ARG A 60 12.81 -20.39 0.34
C ARG A 60 12.86 -21.80 0.91
N GLU A 61 13.67 -22.02 1.94
CA GLU A 61 13.72 -23.31 2.63
C GLU A 61 12.45 -23.59 3.43
N ALA A 62 11.93 -22.57 4.15
CA ALA A 62 10.67 -22.68 4.86
C ALA A 62 9.49 -22.97 3.92
N GLU A 63 9.44 -22.33 2.74
CA GLU A 63 8.43 -22.59 1.71
C GLU A 63 8.57 -24.02 1.16
N ARG A 64 9.79 -24.51 0.89
CA ARG A 64 10.07 -25.88 0.44
C ARG A 64 9.52 -26.91 1.44
N LEU A 65 9.90 -26.77 2.71
CA LEU A 65 9.44 -27.66 3.79
C LEU A 65 7.91 -27.62 3.95
N TYR A 66 7.30 -26.44 3.82
CA TYR A 66 5.85 -26.30 3.87
C TYR A 66 5.16 -27.03 2.70
N LEU A 67 5.68 -26.89 1.47
CA LEU A 67 5.12 -27.54 0.29
C LEU A 67 5.26 -29.07 0.37
N GLU A 68 6.38 -29.57 0.88
CA GLU A 68 6.61 -30.99 1.15
C GLU A 68 5.59 -31.54 2.18
N ARG A 69 5.39 -30.84 3.30
CA ARG A 69 4.40 -31.22 4.33
C ARG A 69 2.96 -31.16 3.81
N ARG A 70 2.63 -30.23 2.91
CA ARG A 70 1.28 -30.05 2.36
C ARG A 70 0.91 -31.14 1.35
N GLY A 71 1.88 -31.61 0.56
CA GLY A 71 1.65 -32.52 -0.56
C GLY A 71 0.88 -31.88 -1.73
N PRO A 72 0.54 -32.66 -2.78
CA PRO A 72 -0.06 -32.14 -4.01
C PRO A 72 -1.47 -31.58 -3.80
N MET A 73 -1.74 -30.47 -4.48
CA MET A 73 -3.02 -29.75 -4.45
C MET A 73 -4.04 -30.39 -5.41
N THR A 74 -5.00 -31.12 -4.87
CA THR A 74 -6.21 -31.54 -5.59
C THR A 74 -7.27 -30.43 -5.57
N LEU A 75 -8.14 -30.37 -6.59
CA LEU A 75 -9.24 -29.40 -6.70
C LEU A 75 -10.10 -29.30 -5.43
N SER A 76 -10.41 -30.45 -4.81
CA SER A 76 -11.16 -30.51 -3.54
C SER A 76 -10.42 -29.84 -2.37
N LYS A 77 -9.09 -30.08 -2.25
CA LYS A 77 -8.24 -29.43 -1.23
C LYS A 77 -8.10 -27.92 -1.50
N MET A 78 -8.06 -27.51 -2.77
CA MET A 78 -8.00 -26.10 -3.15
C MET A 78 -9.24 -25.34 -2.70
N VAL A 79 -10.44 -25.90 -2.94
CA VAL A 79 -11.70 -25.29 -2.49
C VAL A 79 -11.80 -25.28 -0.96
N LYS A 80 -11.48 -26.39 -0.27
CA LYS A 80 -11.49 -26.43 1.21
C LYS A 80 -10.50 -25.44 1.85
N SER A 81 -9.31 -25.27 1.27
CA SER A 81 -8.29 -24.32 1.78
C SER A 81 -8.75 -22.86 1.73
N ARG A 82 -9.67 -22.52 0.83
CA ARG A 82 -10.24 -21.16 0.72
C ARG A 82 -11.22 -20.83 1.86
N PHE A 83 -11.76 -21.84 2.52
CA PHE A 83 -12.63 -21.72 3.71
C PHE A 83 -11.92 -22.12 5.02
N SER A 84 -10.62 -22.45 4.96
CA SER A 84 -9.81 -22.81 6.13
C SER A 84 -9.58 -21.58 7.01
N LYS A 85 -9.49 -21.76 8.35
CA LYS A 85 -9.29 -20.71 9.36
C LYS A 85 -7.88 -20.06 9.33
N GLY A 86 -7.23 -20.04 8.18
CA GLY A 86 -5.89 -19.52 7.97
C GLY A 86 -4.78 -20.57 8.10
N VAL A 87 -3.60 -20.22 7.60
CA VAL A 87 -2.44 -21.13 7.49
C VAL A 87 -1.91 -21.55 8.87
N HIS A 88 -2.00 -20.71 9.91
CA HIS A 88 -1.62 -21.11 11.29
C HIS A 88 -2.43 -22.28 11.82
N HIS A 89 -3.71 -22.36 11.45
CA HIS A 89 -4.53 -23.51 11.79
C HIS A 89 -4.14 -24.75 10.96
N GLU A 90 -3.67 -24.56 9.72
CA GLU A 90 -3.15 -25.66 8.90
C GLU A 90 -1.80 -26.17 9.41
N THR A 91 -0.86 -25.28 9.75
CA THR A 91 0.43 -25.63 10.33
C THR A 91 0.24 -26.30 11.69
N LYS A 92 -0.60 -25.75 12.57
CA LYS A 92 -0.93 -26.40 13.85
C LYS A 92 -1.55 -27.78 13.67
N LYS A 93 -2.44 -27.96 12.69
CA LYS A 93 -2.99 -29.28 12.33
C LYS A 93 -1.93 -30.22 11.76
N MET A 94 -0.96 -29.71 11.02
CA MET A 94 0.18 -30.49 10.53
C MET A 94 1.08 -30.91 11.69
N ASP A 95 1.42 -29.99 12.60
CA ASP A 95 2.23 -30.26 13.78
C ASP A 95 1.54 -31.26 14.72
N GLU A 96 0.22 -31.13 14.93
CA GLU A 96 -0.58 -32.12 15.66
C GLU A 96 -0.56 -33.49 14.97
N ARG A 97 -0.66 -33.54 13.64
CA ARG A 97 -0.55 -34.80 12.87
C ARG A 97 0.84 -35.42 12.95
N ASP A 98 1.89 -34.61 12.84
CA ASP A 98 3.28 -35.03 12.89
C ASP A 98 3.64 -35.51 14.30
N ALA A 99 3.16 -34.83 15.35
CA ALA A 99 3.30 -35.26 16.74
C ALA A 99 2.56 -36.59 17.01
N THR A 100 1.36 -36.76 16.44
CA THR A 100 0.59 -38.01 16.55
C THR A 100 1.29 -39.15 15.80
N ALA A 101 1.87 -38.87 14.63
CA ALA A 101 2.64 -39.84 13.86
C ALA A 101 3.95 -40.24 14.56
N ALA A 102 4.67 -39.27 15.13
CA ALA A 102 5.89 -39.50 15.90
C ALA A 102 5.62 -40.34 17.16
N ALA A 103 4.51 -40.08 17.85
CA ALA A 103 4.04 -40.88 18.99
C ALA A 103 3.64 -42.31 18.59
N ALA A 104 3.18 -42.52 17.36
CA ALA A 104 2.86 -43.85 16.83
C ALA A 104 4.11 -44.66 16.43
N THR A 105 5.23 -44.01 16.09
CA THR A 105 6.49 -44.66 15.68
C THR A 105 7.47 -44.95 16.82
N ASN A 106 7.27 -44.38 18.01
CA ASN A 106 8.10 -44.65 19.20
C ASN A 106 7.22 -45.05 20.40
N PRO A 107 6.92 -46.35 20.59
CA PRO A 107 6.39 -46.81 21.87
C PRO A 107 7.53 -46.81 22.89
N GLY A 108 7.64 -45.72 23.68
CA GLY A 108 8.45 -45.74 24.91
C GLY A 108 7.94 -46.83 25.86
N PRO A 109 8.78 -47.34 26.77
CA PRO A 109 8.47 -48.54 27.54
C PRO A 109 7.23 -48.34 28.42
N SER A 110 6.50 -49.44 28.56
CA SER A 110 5.29 -49.65 29.33
C SER A 110 5.12 -48.77 30.56
N THR A 111 3.93 -48.18 30.63
CA THR A 111 3.15 -47.77 31.80
C THR A 111 3.63 -48.42 33.11
N GLU A 112 4.30 -47.65 33.96
CA GLU A 112 4.26 -47.88 35.41
C GLU A 112 3.08 -47.10 35.98
N GLU A 113 2.29 -47.81 36.77
CA GLU A 113 1.08 -47.38 37.46
C GLU A 113 1.28 -46.06 38.22
N LYS A 114 0.57 -45.00 37.81
CA LYS A 114 0.25 -43.91 38.74
C LYS A 114 -0.94 -44.36 39.57
N GLY A 115 -0.65 -44.86 40.76
CA GLY A 115 -1.63 -45.16 41.80
C GLY A 115 -2.56 -43.98 42.03
N ALA A 116 -3.85 -44.30 42.11
CA ALA A 116 -4.89 -43.38 42.53
C ALA A 116 -4.66 -43.00 44.00
N ALA A 117 -4.39 -41.72 44.25
CA ALA A 117 -4.54 -41.15 45.58
C ALA A 117 -6.02 -40.76 45.74
N VAL A 118 -6.76 -41.61 46.46
CA VAL A 118 -8.07 -41.30 47.04
C VAL A 118 -7.81 -40.66 48.38
N ASP A 119 -8.31 -39.44 48.60
CA ASP A 119 -8.28 -38.82 49.92
C ASP A 119 -9.61 -39.06 50.66
N GLY A 120 -9.49 -39.26 51.97
CA GLY A 120 -10.54 -39.73 52.86
C GLY A 120 -11.58 -38.68 53.23
N ASP A 121 -12.46 -38.35 52.28
CA ASP A 121 -13.85 -37.93 52.53
C ASP A 121 -14.55 -37.84 51.17
N GLY A 122 -15.42 -38.81 50.88
CA GLY A 122 -16.00 -39.05 49.56
C GLY A 122 -16.86 -37.89 49.01
N LYS A 123 -16.22 -36.89 48.40
CA LYS A 123 -16.88 -35.88 47.55
C LYS A 123 -16.04 -35.55 46.32
N VAL A 124 -16.62 -35.81 45.15
CA VAL A 124 -16.16 -35.34 43.84
C VAL A 124 -16.35 -33.82 43.78
N LEU A 125 -15.26 -33.06 43.64
CA LEU A 125 -15.33 -31.62 43.36
C LEU A 125 -15.10 -31.39 41.87
N ALA A 126 -16.12 -30.80 41.25
CA ALA A 126 -16.19 -30.45 39.84
C ALA A 126 -15.13 -29.41 39.45
N ALA A 127 -14.55 -29.58 38.26
CA ALA A 127 -13.68 -28.60 37.63
C ALA A 127 -14.46 -27.31 37.32
N SER A 128 -14.01 -26.20 37.88
CA SER A 128 -14.36 -24.85 37.42
C SER A 128 -13.35 -24.39 36.36
N ASN A 129 -13.86 -23.98 35.21
CA ASN A 129 -13.13 -23.23 34.19
C ASN A 129 -12.65 -21.88 34.75
N PRO A 130 -11.55 -21.33 34.20
CA PRO A 130 -11.47 -19.90 33.99
C PRO A 130 -11.30 -19.56 32.50
N ASP A 131 -12.24 -18.75 32.03
CA ASP A 131 -12.20 -17.98 30.79
C ASP A 131 -11.08 -16.91 30.79
N GLU A 132 -10.73 -16.52 29.56
CA GLU A 132 -10.32 -15.19 29.09
C GLU A 132 -9.42 -14.33 30.00
N ASP A 133 -8.14 -14.17 29.59
CA ASP A 133 -7.49 -12.88 29.27
C ASP A 133 -5.97 -13.08 29.17
N LYS A 134 -5.38 -12.97 27.96
CA LYS A 134 -3.92 -12.79 27.76
C LYS A 134 -3.63 -11.99 26.49
N THR A 135 -3.80 -10.67 26.59
CA THR A 135 -3.00 -9.70 25.80
C THR A 135 -1.90 -9.11 26.69
N ALA A 136 -0.79 -9.83 26.83
CA ALA A 136 0.56 -9.33 27.12
C ALA A 136 1.50 -10.54 27.34
N PRO A 137 2.67 -10.65 26.67
CA PRO A 137 3.71 -11.55 27.13
C PRO A 137 4.35 -10.93 28.39
N SER A 138 4.23 -11.64 29.52
CA SER A 138 4.97 -11.35 30.74
C SER A 138 6.46 -11.60 30.50
N VAL A 139 7.29 -10.58 30.67
CA VAL A 139 8.75 -10.70 30.67
C VAL A 139 9.15 -11.48 31.92
N ALA A 140 9.52 -12.75 31.74
CA ALA A 140 10.17 -13.53 32.79
C ALA A 140 11.67 -13.27 32.74
N HIS A 141 12.21 -12.68 33.80
CA HIS A 141 13.64 -12.55 34.02
C HIS A 141 14.26 -13.93 34.26
N GLY A 142 15.05 -14.40 33.30
CA GLY A 142 15.96 -15.54 33.42
C GLY A 142 16.97 -15.46 32.29
N GLY A 143 18.26 -15.44 32.63
CA GLY A 143 19.35 -15.22 31.68
C GLY A 143 19.31 -16.25 30.55
N SER A 144 18.93 -15.81 29.36
CA SER A 144 18.97 -16.59 28.13
C SER A 144 19.75 -15.81 27.08
N SER A 145 20.69 -16.50 26.43
CA SER A 145 21.55 -16.02 25.37
C SER A 145 20.79 -15.19 24.33
N THR A 146 21.40 -14.10 23.83
CA THR A 146 20.88 -13.26 22.75
C THR A 146 20.33 -14.04 21.55
N THR A 147 20.88 -15.21 21.24
CA THR A 147 20.41 -16.14 20.21
C THR A 147 18.97 -16.61 20.40
N SER A 148 18.51 -16.88 21.63
CA SER A 148 17.15 -17.37 21.88
C SER A 148 16.10 -16.28 21.66
N LEU A 149 16.41 -15.04 22.06
CA LEU A 149 15.53 -13.88 21.85
C LEU A 149 15.42 -13.53 20.36
N ASP A 150 16.51 -13.69 19.61
CA ASP A 150 16.53 -13.47 18.17
C ASP A 150 15.66 -14.48 17.43
N GLU A 151 15.70 -15.75 17.81
CA GLU A 151 14.84 -16.80 17.26
C GLU A 151 13.37 -16.61 17.64
N GLU A 152 13.08 -16.23 18.88
CA GLU A 152 11.73 -15.90 19.33
C GLU A 152 11.16 -14.70 18.56
N TRP A 153 11.93 -13.62 18.40
CA TRP A 153 11.52 -12.45 17.62
C TRP A 153 11.28 -12.81 16.15
N LYS A 154 12.20 -13.55 15.52
CA LYS A 154 12.05 -14.02 14.14
C LYS A 154 10.79 -14.88 13.98
N THR A 155 10.52 -15.76 14.93
CA THR A 155 9.33 -16.62 14.92
C THR A 155 8.06 -15.78 15.08
N ALA A 156 8.05 -14.81 15.99
CA ALA A 156 6.94 -13.88 16.16
C ALA A 156 6.70 -12.99 14.93
N ALA A 157 7.76 -12.44 14.34
CA ALA A 157 7.68 -11.62 13.12
C ALA A 157 7.14 -12.43 11.92
N ARG A 158 7.59 -13.68 11.77
CA ARG A 158 7.05 -14.61 10.76
C ARG A 158 5.62 -15.02 11.06
N ALA A 159 5.23 -15.15 12.33
CA ALA A 159 3.86 -15.48 12.71
C ALA A 159 2.86 -14.35 12.36
N MET A 160 3.29 -13.10 12.31
CA MET A 160 2.41 -12.00 11.86
C MET A 160 2.14 -12.04 10.33
N ARG A 161 3.06 -12.59 9.54
CA ARG A 161 2.96 -12.69 8.08
C ARG A 161 2.07 -13.84 7.62
N THR A 162 0.80 -13.53 7.35
CA THR A 162 -0.23 -14.56 7.08
C THR A 162 -0.78 -14.56 5.65
N ALA A 163 -0.53 -13.50 4.86
CA ALA A 163 -1.13 -13.37 3.54
C ALA A 163 -0.42 -14.25 2.50
N GLY A 164 -1.21 -14.95 1.68
CA GLY A 164 -0.73 -15.65 0.48
C GLY A 164 -0.96 -14.81 -0.79
N TRP A 165 -0.38 -15.22 -1.92
CA TRP A 165 -0.52 -14.51 -3.20
C TRP A 165 -1.98 -14.33 -3.66
N GLY A 166 -2.86 -15.28 -3.32
CA GLY A 166 -4.29 -15.16 -3.62
C GLY A 166 -4.99 -14.06 -2.80
N SER A 167 -4.53 -13.82 -1.57
CA SER A 167 -5.01 -12.68 -0.76
C SER A 167 -4.54 -11.36 -1.37
N ILE A 168 -3.31 -11.31 -1.89
CA ILE A 168 -2.77 -10.14 -2.60
C ILE A 168 -3.60 -9.80 -3.83
N PHE A 169 -4.00 -10.80 -4.62
CA PHE A 169 -4.91 -10.57 -5.74
C PHE A 169 -6.17 -9.80 -5.30
N PHE A 170 -6.81 -10.24 -4.21
CA PHE A 170 -8.01 -9.58 -3.70
C PHE A 170 -7.72 -8.21 -3.08
N LEU A 171 -6.62 -8.04 -2.35
CA LEU A 171 -6.24 -6.76 -1.75
C LEU A 171 -5.94 -5.71 -2.82
N VAL A 172 -5.12 -6.06 -3.82
CA VAL A 172 -4.80 -5.17 -4.95
C VAL A 172 -6.05 -4.85 -5.75
N THR A 173 -6.89 -5.84 -6.04
CA THR A 173 -8.15 -5.61 -6.76
C THR A 173 -9.09 -4.71 -5.96
N THR A 174 -9.26 -4.94 -4.66
CA THR A 174 -10.21 -4.15 -3.84
C THR A 174 -9.74 -2.71 -3.66
N ASP A 175 -8.44 -2.47 -3.57
CA ASP A 175 -7.88 -1.12 -3.40
C ASP A 175 -7.89 -0.32 -4.72
N ILE A 176 -7.53 -0.95 -5.83
CA ILE A 176 -7.33 -0.24 -7.12
C ILE A 176 -8.63 -0.14 -7.93
N LEU A 177 -9.55 -1.10 -7.85
CA LEU A 177 -10.67 -1.25 -8.81
C LEU A 177 -11.70 -0.09 -8.75
N GLY A 178 -11.45 0.97 -9.52
CA GLY A 178 -12.26 2.17 -9.74
C GLY A 178 -13.04 2.18 -11.05
N TRP A 179 -13.71 1.08 -11.39
CA TRP A 179 -14.38 0.85 -12.68
C TRP A 179 -15.45 1.89 -13.06
N SER A 180 -16.08 2.56 -12.08
CA SER A 180 -17.23 3.43 -12.33
C SER A 180 -16.92 4.69 -13.14
N ASN A 181 -15.66 5.12 -13.18
CA ASN A 181 -15.22 6.31 -13.91
C ASN A 181 -14.72 5.98 -15.33
N THR A 182 -14.55 4.72 -15.68
CA THR A 182 -13.98 4.33 -16.97
C THR A 182 -14.81 4.79 -18.18
N PRO A 183 -16.16 4.86 -18.13
CA PRO A 183 -16.95 5.38 -19.26
C PRO A 183 -16.66 6.87 -19.55
N PHE A 184 -16.41 7.66 -18.50
CA PHE A 184 -16.03 9.07 -18.63
C PHE A 184 -14.70 9.24 -19.33
N VAL A 185 -13.72 8.39 -19.01
CA VAL A 185 -12.43 8.39 -19.69
C VAL A 185 -12.61 8.17 -21.19
N PHE A 186 -13.42 7.19 -21.60
CA PHE A 186 -13.75 6.98 -23.01
C PHE A 186 -14.50 8.16 -23.64
N ALA A 187 -15.35 8.86 -22.87
CA ALA A 187 -15.98 10.10 -23.34
C ALA A 187 -15.03 11.28 -23.51
N SER A 188 -13.88 11.28 -22.83
CA SER A 188 -12.83 12.30 -23.00
C SER A 188 -11.86 11.98 -24.14
N VAL A 189 -11.46 10.71 -24.30
CA VAL A 189 -10.35 10.34 -25.21
C VAL A 189 -10.76 9.51 -26.44
N GLY A 190 -11.98 8.96 -26.44
CA GLY A 190 -12.50 8.09 -27.51
C GLY A 190 -12.06 6.62 -27.39
N TYR A 191 -12.59 5.76 -28.27
CA TYR A 191 -12.36 4.31 -28.22
C TYR A 191 -10.88 3.92 -28.36
N GLY A 192 -10.25 4.29 -29.48
CA GLY A 192 -8.90 3.83 -29.82
C GLY A 192 -7.88 4.28 -28.79
N THR A 193 -7.86 5.59 -28.51
CA THR A 193 -6.98 6.18 -27.49
C THR A 193 -7.27 5.62 -26.10
N GLY A 194 -8.54 5.46 -25.74
CA GLY A 194 -8.94 4.94 -24.43
C GLY A 194 -8.44 3.52 -24.19
N VAL A 195 -8.64 2.61 -25.15
CA VAL A 195 -8.16 1.23 -25.06
C VAL A 195 -6.63 1.20 -24.98
N ALA A 196 -5.95 1.94 -25.86
CA ALA A 196 -4.49 1.99 -25.89
C ALA A 196 -3.92 2.49 -24.55
N LEU A 197 -4.46 3.59 -24.02
CA LEU A 197 -3.98 4.15 -22.75
C LEU A 197 -4.28 3.23 -21.56
N TYR A 198 -5.47 2.60 -21.48
CA TYR A 198 -5.77 1.65 -20.41
C TYR A 198 -4.78 0.48 -20.37
N VAL A 199 -4.38 -0.02 -21.55
CA VAL A 199 -3.37 -1.08 -21.68
C VAL A 199 -1.98 -0.57 -21.32
N VAL A 200 -1.57 0.59 -21.84
CA VAL A 200 -0.24 1.18 -21.57
C VAL A 200 -0.07 1.49 -20.08
N PHE A 201 -1.04 2.16 -19.45
CA PHE A 201 -1.00 2.43 -18.01
C PHE A 201 -1.11 1.13 -17.19
N GLY A 202 -1.86 0.14 -17.66
CA GLY A 202 -1.91 -1.17 -17.02
C GLY A 202 -0.56 -1.90 -17.03
N ILE A 203 0.15 -1.87 -18.15
CA ILE A 203 1.51 -2.41 -18.27
C ILE A 203 2.48 -1.60 -17.40
N ALA A 204 2.42 -0.26 -17.45
CA ALA A 204 3.25 0.61 -16.62
C ALA A 204 3.04 0.36 -15.13
N ALA A 205 1.79 0.21 -14.67
CA ALA A 205 1.47 -0.11 -13.29
C ALA A 205 2.02 -1.49 -12.88
N THR A 206 1.95 -2.47 -13.78
CA THR A 206 2.58 -3.79 -13.59
C THR A 206 4.10 -3.65 -13.44
N LEU A 207 4.74 -2.87 -14.31
CA LEU A 207 6.19 -2.64 -14.27
C LEU A 207 6.62 -1.96 -12.97
N SER A 208 5.94 -0.89 -12.56
CA SER A 208 6.15 -0.25 -11.26
C SER A 208 6.01 -1.21 -10.10
N GLY A 209 4.98 -2.06 -10.12
CA GLY A 209 4.77 -3.08 -9.11
C GLY A 209 5.89 -4.12 -9.06
N LEU A 210 6.41 -4.56 -10.22
CA LEU A 210 7.57 -5.45 -10.31
C LEU A 210 8.84 -4.78 -9.79
N MET A 211 9.02 -3.49 -10.04
CA MET A 211 10.14 -2.70 -9.53
C MET A 211 10.09 -2.59 -8.00
N LEU A 212 8.92 -2.30 -7.43
CA LEU A 212 8.69 -2.30 -5.99
C LEU A 212 8.93 -3.67 -5.37
N TRP A 213 8.42 -4.74 -5.99
CA TRP A 213 8.65 -6.12 -5.56
C TRP A 213 10.14 -6.48 -5.55
N ARG A 214 10.88 -6.09 -6.59
CA ARG A 214 12.31 -6.37 -6.69
C ARG A 214 13.12 -5.63 -5.63
N MET A 215 12.78 -4.37 -5.35
CA MET A 215 13.40 -3.62 -4.24
C MET A 215 13.02 -4.23 -2.89
N PHE A 216 11.75 -4.60 -2.71
CA PHE A 216 11.28 -5.18 -1.46
C PHE A 216 12.04 -6.47 -1.11
N THR A 217 12.06 -7.42 -2.04
CA THR A 217 12.73 -8.72 -1.87
C THR A 217 14.24 -8.64 -1.67
N THR A 218 14.87 -7.50 -1.98
CA THR A 218 16.32 -7.33 -1.87
C THR A 218 16.76 -6.40 -0.74
N LEU A 219 15.81 -5.74 -0.08
CA LEU A 219 16.08 -4.85 1.03
C LEU A 219 15.40 -5.30 2.32
N ASP A 220 14.29 -6.06 2.28
CA ASP A 220 13.52 -6.47 3.47
C ASP A 220 14.14 -7.66 4.21
N SER A 221 14.17 -7.59 5.54
CA SER A 221 14.57 -8.69 6.43
C SER A 221 13.83 -8.62 7.77
N SER A 222 13.80 -9.73 8.53
CA SER A 222 13.24 -9.75 9.89
C SER A 222 13.99 -8.83 10.86
N ARG A 223 15.29 -8.59 10.60
CA ARG A 223 16.12 -7.64 11.35
C ARG A 223 15.79 -6.19 11.00
N TYR A 224 15.59 -5.89 9.72
CA TYR A 224 15.24 -4.57 9.22
C TYR A 224 13.93 -4.62 8.40
N PRO A 225 12.77 -4.75 9.05
CA PRO A 225 11.50 -4.94 8.35
C PRO A 225 11.12 -3.67 7.58
N MET A 226 10.69 -3.79 6.32
CA MET A 226 10.02 -2.71 5.60
C MET A 226 8.53 -2.80 5.81
N LEU A 227 7.93 -1.70 6.28
CA LEU A 227 6.49 -1.62 6.56
C LEU A 227 5.82 -0.45 5.84
N SER A 228 6.59 0.54 5.39
CA SER A 228 6.09 1.75 4.70
C SER A 228 6.78 1.93 3.36
N TYR A 229 6.05 2.53 2.42
CA TYR A 229 6.56 2.94 1.11
C TYR A 229 7.83 3.82 1.22
N GLY A 230 7.89 4.70 2.23
CA GLY A 230 9.05 5.56 2.50
C GLY A 230 10.33 4.81 2.85
N ASP A 231 10.25 3.57 3.35
CA ASP A 231 11.43 2.79 3.76
C ASP A 231 12.33 2.44 2.58
N ILE A 232 11.76 2.28 1.38
CA ILE A 232 12.55 2.06 0.17
C ILE A 232 13.46 3.28 -0.06
N PHE A 233 12.90 4.48 0.04
CA PHE A 233 13.63 5.73 -0.16
C PHE A 233 14.64 5.97 0.95
N PHE A 234 14.31 5.62 2.19
CA PHE A 234 15.26 5.62 3.30
C PHE A 234 16.52 4.81 2.99
N ARG A 235 16.34 3.56 2.53
CA ARG A 235 17.45 2.64 2.29
C ARG A 235 18.26 3.01 1.06
N VAL A 236 17.62 3.59 0.03
CA VAL A 236 18.28 3.94 -1.23
C VAL A 236 18.90 5.34 -1.18
N PHE A 237 18.21 6.34 -0.65
CA PHE A 237 18.62 7.75 -0.72
C PHE A 237 18.78 8.44 0.65
N GLY A 238 18.50 7.73 1.75
CA GLY A 238 18.73 8.20 3.11
C GLY A 238 17.53 8.90 3.78
N PRO A 239 17.69 9.35 5.03
CA PRO A 239 16.59 9.78 5.90
C PRO A 239 15.78 10.97 5.37
N LYS A 240 16.44 11.96 4.77
CA LYS A 240 15.76 13.17 4.26
C LYS A 240 14.72 12.85 3.20
N THR A 241 15.04 11.91 2.29
CA THR A 241 14.12 11.51 1.23
C THR A 241 12.92 10.73 1.77
N ARG A 242 13.13 9.90 2.81
CA ARG A 242 12.04 9.21 3.51
C ARG A 242 11.02 10.21 4.04
N HIS A 243 11.46 11.25 4.77
CA HIS A 243 10.56 12.28 5.30
C HIS A 243 9.79 13.00 4.19
N PHE A 244 10.47 13.36 3.10
CA PHE A 244 9.80 13.98 1.94
C PHE A 244 8.69 13.08 1.37
N ILE A 245 8.98 11.80 1.14
CA ILE A 245 8.03 10.83 0.59
C ILE A 245 6.86 10.61 1.54
N ASN A 246 7.14 10.48 2.84
CA ASN A 246 6.13 10.31 3.87
C ASN A 246 5.18 11.51 3.99
N VAL A 247 5.70 12.74 3.89
CA VAL A 247 4.88 13.96 3.88
C VAL A 247 4.01 14.01 2.63
N MET A 248 4.58 13.72 1.45
CA MET A 248 3.83 13.65 0.19
C MET A 248 2.73 12.57 0.22
N GLN A 249 3.02 11.41 0.80
CA GLN A 249 2.06 10.32 0.97
C GLN A 249 0.94 10.73 1.92
N SER A 250 1.27 11.40 3.02
CA SER A 250 0.29 11.93 3.98
C SER A 250 -0.64 12.97 3.33
N LEU A 251 -0.08 13.83 2.48
CA LEU A 251 -0.83 14.82 1.73
C LEU A 251 -1.76 14.18 0.69
N GLN A 252 -1.29 13.15 -0.04
CA GLN A 252 -2.14 12.38 -0.95
C GLN A 252 -3.34 11.75 -0.22
N GLN A 253 -3.10 11.13 0.93
CA GLN A 253 -4.18 10.52 1.72
C GLN A 253 -5.19 11.57 2.23
N PHE A 254 -4.70 12.74 2.64
CA PHE A 254 -5.55 13.88 2.97
C PHE A 254 -6.44 14.31 1.79
N CYS A 255 -5.86 14.41 0.59
CA CYS A 255 -6.62 14.72 -0.61
C CYS A 255 -7.66 13.64 -0.96
N THR A 256 -7.36 12.36 -0.74
CA THR A 256 -8.35 11.27 -0.92
C THR A 256 -9.54 11.44 0.03
N VAL A 257 -9.32 11.89 1.26
CA VAL A 257 -10.41 12.20 2.21
C VAL A 257 -11.27 13.36 1.71
N MET A 258 -10.65 14.41 1.15
CA MET A 258 -11.40 15.51 0.51
C MET A 258 -12.30 15.00 -0.63
N VAL A 259 -11.76 14.16 -1.51
CA VAL A 259 -12.50 13.52 -2.61
C VAL A 259 -13.68 12.71 -2.08
N LEU A 260 -13.50 11.94 -1.01
CA LEU A 260 -14.56 11.13 -0.40
C LEU A 260 -15.67 11.97 0.22
N ILE A 261 -15.33 13.03 0.98
CA ILE A 261 -16.31 13.94 1.58
C ILE A 261 -17.20 14.54 0.48
N PHE A 262 -16.57 15.08 -0.57
CA PHE A 262 -17.29 15.71 -1.67
C PHE A 262 -18.13 14.70 -2.47
N SER A 263 -17.52 13.58 -2.88
CA SER A 263 -18.17 12.54 -3.69
C SER A 263 -19.39 11.96 -2.98
N LYS A 264 -19.28 11.61 -1.69
CA LYS A 264 -20.38 11.01 -0.93
C LYS A 264 -21.41 12.05 -0.47
N GLY A 265 -21.00 13.30 -0.24
CA GLY A 265 -21.93 14.43 -0.06
C GLY A 265 -22.86 14.60 -1.27
N ARG A 266 -22.34 14.48 -2.50
CA ARG A 266 -23.16 14.51 -3.73
C ARG A 266 -24.20 13.39 -3.77
N VAL A 267 -23.80 12.18 -3.39
CA VAL A 267 -24.71 11.02 -3.35
C VAL A 267 -25.84 11.25 -2.34
N ILE A 268 -25.54 11.74 -1.13
CA ILE A 268 -26.58 12.06 -0.14
C ILE A 268 -27.52 13.15 -0.66
N SER A 269 -26.99 14.20 -1.28
CA SER A 269 -27.82 15.29 -1.82
C SER A 269 -28.77 14.82 -2.93
N LEU A 270 -28.39 13.79 -3.68
CA LEU A 270 -29.25 13.18 -4.70
C LEU A 270 -30.35 12.32 -4.06
N LEU A 271 -30.03 11.59 -2.99
CA LEU A 271 -30.96 10.72 -2.28
C LEU A 271 -31.97 11.51 -1.44
N ALA A 272 -31.53 12.60 -0.81
CA ALA A 272 -32.37 13.47 0.03
C ALA A 272 -33.23 14.46 -0.78
N GLY A 273 -32.90 14.68 -2.06
CA GLY A 273 -33.54 15.70 -2.88
C GLY A 273 -33.24 17.13 -2.41
N PRO A 274 -34.05 18.13 -2.82
CA PRO A 274 -33.80 19.55 -2.53
C PRO A 274 -34.03 19.95 -1.07
N GLN A 275 -34.46 19.03 -0.20
CA GLN A 275 -34.82 19.31 1.19
C GLN A 275 -33.61 19.48 2.11
N LEU A 276 -32.46 18.90 1.75
CA LEU A 276 -31.22 19.03 2.52
C LEU A 276 -30.23 19.93 1.79
N CYS A 277 -29.72 20.91 2.53
CA CYS A 277 -28.64 21.79 2.08
C CYS A 277 -27.37 20.97 1.76
N PHE A 278 -26.71 21.24 0.64
CA PHE A 278 -25.54 20.46 0.20
C PHE A 278 -24.41 20.45 1.23
N ILE A 279 -24.13 21.58 1.88
CA ILE A 279 -23.13 21.65 2.95
C ILE A 279 -23.43 20.70 4.11
N VAL A 280 -24.72 20.51 4.46
CA VAL A 280 -25.15 19.58 5.51
C VAL A 280 -24.85 18.14 5.10
N CYS A 281 -25.04 17.80 3.81
CA CYS A 281 -24.69 16.48 3.29
C CYS A 281 -23.20 16.19 3.46
N MET A 282 -22.33 17.18 3.21
CA MET A 282 -20.88 17.05 3.43
C MET A 282 -20.52 16.95 4.92
N ILE A 283 -21.19 17.73 5.79
CA ILE A 283 -21.02 17.67 7.25
C ILE A 283 -21.38 16.29 7.79
N ILE A 284 -22.45 15.65 7.29
CA ILE A 284 -22.83 14.28 7.68
C ILE A 284 -21.70 13.30 7.40
N ILE A 285 -21.11 13.33 6.19
CA ILE A 285 -19.98 12.46 5.84
C ILE A 285 -18.76 12.74 6.72
N MET A 286 -18.47 14.02 6.97
CA MET A 286 -17.39 14.43 7.85
C MET A 286 -17.59 13.89 9.28
N ALA A 287 -18.80 14.02 9.85
CA ALA A 287 -19.12 13.55 11.19
C ALA A 287 -19.03 12.02 11.30
N ILE A 288 -19.56 11.29 10.31
CA ILE A 288 -19.39 9.83 10.21
C ILE A 288 -17.89 9.49 10.17
N GLY A 289 -17.13 10.19 9.33
CA GLY A 289 -15.69 10.07 9.24
C GLY A 289 -14.97 10.29 10.57
N MET A 290 -15.33 11.31 11.34
CA MET A 290 -14.76 11.58 12.66
C MET A 290 -15.05 10.46 13.66
N VAL A 291 -16.30 10.00 13.71
CA VAL A 291 -16.73 8.96 14.67
C VAL A 291 -16.04 7.64 14.36
N PHE A 292 -16.12 7.15 13.13
CA PHE A 292 -15.48 5.89 12.77
C PHE A 292 -13.96 6.01 12.71
N GLY A 293 -13.44 7.21 12.43
CA GLY A 293 -12.01 7.48 12.50
C GLY A 293 -11.41 7.42 13.90
N SER A 294 -12.23 7.63 14.94
CA SER A 294 -11.77 7.44 16.31
C SER A 294 -11.43 5.97 16.65
N ILE A 295 -11.88 5.01 15.84
CA ILE A 295 -11.66 3.57 16.04
C ILE A 295 -10.22 3.21 15.65
N ARG A 296 -9.46 2.62 16.60
CA ARG A 296 -8.04 2.27 16.41
C ARG A 296 -7.77 0.88 15.84
N SER A 297 -8.71 -0.07 15.94
CA SER A 297 -8.50 -1.47 15.54
C SER A 297 -9.40 -1.88 14.38
N LEU A 298 -8.83 -2.55 13.37
CA LEU A 298 -9.53 -3.02 12.16
C LEU A 298 -9.80 -4.54 12.17
N GLN A 299 -9.59 -5.23 13.30
CA GLN A 299 -9.60 -6.71 13.38
C GLN A 299 -10.89 -7.40 12.88
N ARG A 300 -12.01 -6.69 12.77
CA ARG A 300 -13.31 -7.23 12.30
C ARG A 300 -13.79 -6.70 10.94
N LEU A 301 -12.99 -5.92 10.22
CA LEU A 301 -13.45 -5.30 8.96
C LEU A 301 -13.44 -6.22 7.74
N SER A 302 -12.75 -7.36 7.78
CA SER A 302 -12.62 -8.24 6.61
C SER A 302 -13.96 -8.70 6.03
N TRP A 303 -14.96 -8.96 6.88
CA TRP A 303 -16.31 -9.33 6.42
C TRP A 303 -17.05 -8.14 5.75
N ILE A 304 -16.85 -6.92 6.27
CA ILE A 304 -17.43 -5.69 5.70
C ILE A 304 -16.78 -5.36 4.35
N CYS A 305 -15.46 -5.52 4.23
CA CYS A 305 -14.75 -5.37 2.96
C CYS A 305 -15.26 -6.37 1.91
N ASN A 306 -15.49 -7.62 2.31
CA ASN A 306 -16.08 -8.63 1.42
C ASN A 306 -17.49 -8.23 0.95
N LEU A 307 -18.34 -7.70 1.84
CA LEU A 307 -19.66 -7.19 1.47
C LEU A 307 -19.58 -6.03 0.46
N SER A 308 -18.61 -5.13 0.61
CA SER A 308 -18.34 -4.04 -0.34
C SER A 308 -18.07 -4.52 -1.77
N VAL A 309 -17.38 -5.66 -1.93
CA VAL A 309 -17.13 -6.27 -3.25
C VAL A 309 -18.44 -6.66 -3.92
N TRP A 310 -19.36 -7.30 -3.19
CA TRP A 310 -20.67 -7.68 -3.72
C TRP A 310 -21.55 -6.48 -4.08
N PHE A 311 -21.50 -5.39 -3.31
CA PHE A 311 -22.17 -4.14 -3.66
C PHE A 311 -21.63 -3.54 -4.96
N ASN A 312 -20.31 -3.61 -5.17
CA ASN A 312 -19.69 -3.17 -6.43
C ASN A 312 -20.12 -4.04 -7.61
N ILE A 313 -20.13 -5.37 -7.46
CA ILE A 313 -20.58 -6.30 -8.51
C ILE A 313 -22.07 -6.06 -8.86
N ALA A 314 -22.93 -5.93 -7.85
CA ALA A 314 -24.35 -5.67 -8.07
C ALA A 314 -24.57 -4.33 -8.78
N SER A 315 -23.83 -3.29 -8.39
CA SER A 315 -23.88 -2.00 -9.08
C SER A 315 -23.38 -2.13 -10.51
N PHE A 316 -22.21 -2.74 -10.74
CA PHE A 316 -21.63 -2.96 -12.07
C PHE A 316 -22.64 -3.53 -13.07
N ILE A 317 -23.29 -4.63 -12.70
CA ILE A 317 -24.30 -5.30 -13.55
C ILE A 317 -25.54 -4.41 -13.73
N SER A 318 -26.02 -3.79 -12.65
CA SER A 318 -27.19 -2.91 -12.68
C SER A 318 -27.01 -1.72 -13.63
N ILE A 319 -25.84 -1.08 -13.62
CA ILE A 319 -25.52 0.05 -14.49
C ILE A 319 -25.43 -0.39 -15.96
N MET A 320 -24.84 -1.55 -16.25
CA MET A 320 -24.83 -2.09 -17.61
C MET A 320 -26.24 -2.37 -18.14
N VAL A 321 -27.09 -3.01 -17.34
CA VAL A 321 -28.50 -3.25 -17.71
C VAL A 321 -29.21 -1.93 -17.97
N ALA A 322 -28.97 -0.93 -17.12
CA ALA A 322 -29.60 0.36 -17.27
C ALA A 322 -29.14 1.09 -18.53
N ALA A 323 -27.84 1.07 -18.82
CA ALA A 323 -27.27 1.69 -20.01
C ALA A 323 -27.80 1.08 -21.32
N ALA A 324 -27.99 -0.25 -21.35
CA ALA A 324 -28.49 -0.93 -22.53
C ALA A 324 -30.00 -0.74 -22.78
N LYS A 325 -30.79 -0.44 -21.74
CA LYS A 325 -32.26 -0.36 -21.83
C LYS A 325 -32.84 1.04 -21.79
N TYR A 326 -32.15 2.00 -21.17
CA TYR A 326 -32.70 3.32 -20.88
C TYR A 326 -31.75 4.44 -21.29
N GLU A 327 -32.30 5.59 -21.60
CA GLU A 327 -31.51 6.80 -21.89
C GLU A 327 -30.86 7.37 -20.61
N PRO A 328 -29.73 8.09 -20.74
CA PRO A 328 -29.10 8.79 -19.63
C PRO A 328 -30.03 9.77 -18.91
N PHE A 329 -29.79 9.96 -17.61
CA PHE A 329 -30.39 11.05 -16.85
C PHE A 329 -29.54 12.31 -17.01
N PHE A 330 -30.04 13.26 -17.81
CA PHE A 330 -29.32 14.45 -18.25
C PHE A 330 -29.05 15.54 -17.19
N PRO A 331 -29.92 15.82 -16.19
CA PRO A 331 -29.73 16.98 -15.31
C PRO A 331 -28.36 17.05 -14.59
N PRO A 332 -27.82 15.95 -14.01
CA PRO A 332 -26.50 15.98 -13.37
C PRO A 332 -25.36 16.21 -14.38
N ILE A 333 -25.54 15.77 -15.62
CA ILE A 333 -24.56 15.99 -16.70
C ILE A 333 -24.50 17.47 -17.01
N PHE A 334 -25.66 18.08 -17.30
CA PHE A 334 -25.75 19.49 -17.63
C PHE A 334 -25.34 20.40 -16.47
N GLY A 335 -25.58 20.00 -15.21
CA GLY A 335 -25.16 20.78 -14.04
C GLY A 335 -23.65 20.75 -13.75
N SER A 336 -22.92 19.73 -14.22
CA SER A 336 -21.52 19.50 -13.82
C SER A 336 -20.51 19.41 -14.98
N THR A 337 -20.95 19.72 -16.20
CA THR A 337 -20.11 19.69 -17.42
C THR A 337 -20.33 20.93 -18.27
N ILE A 338 -19.39 21.19 -19.19
CA ILE A 338 -19.48 22.26 -20.20
C ILE A 338 -20.29 21.86 -21.44
N LEU A 339 -20.87 20.65 -21.47
CA LEU A 339 -21.69 20.21 -22.60
C LEU A 339 -22.90 21.12 -22.83
N PRO A 340 -23.38 21.24 -24.08
CA PRO A 340 -24.60 21.97 -24.40
C PRO A 340 -25.77 21.51 -23.52
N LYS A 341 -26.57 22.46 -23.01
CA LYS A 341 -27.70 22.18 -22.10
C LYS A 341 -28.94 21.63 -22.81
N GLU A 342 -28.75 21.10 -24.02
CA GLU A 342 -29.79 20.56 -24.88
C GLU A 342 -29.53 19.07 -25.12
N LYS A 343 -30.61 18.29 -25.20
CA LYS A 343 -30.52 16.86 -25.52
C LYS A 343 -30.15 16.72 -27.00
N LEU A 344 -28.92 16.28 -27.25
CA LEU A 344 -28.43 15.91 -28.56
C LEU A 344 -28.39 14.38 -28.70
N PRO A 345 -28.42 13.85 -29.94
CA PRO A 345 -28.20 12.43 -30.16
C PRO A 345 -26.88 11.97 -29.55
N VAL A 346 -26.88 10.74 -29.00
CA VAL A 346 -25.66 10.12 -28.50
C VAL A 346 -24.65 9.99 -29.64
N LYS A 347 -23.42 10.45 -29.38
CA LYS A 347 -22.28 10.34 -30.28
C LYS A 347 -21.12 9.69 -29.56
N THR A 348 -20.49 8.77 -30.26
CA THR A 348 -19.26 8.08 -29.84
C THR A 348 -18.18 8.32 -30.86
N PHE A 349 -16.92 8.38 -30.41
CA PHE A 349 -15.79 8.70 -31.28
C PHE A 349 -14.76 7.57 -31.25
N ALA A 350 -14.36 7.12 -32.44
CA ALA A 350 -13.28 6.12 -32.57
C ALA A 350 -11.91 6.72 -32.24
N GLY A 351 -11.68 7.97 -32.68
CA GLY A 351 -10.46 8.74 -32.42
C GLY A 351 -10.66 9.84 -31.38
N LEU A 352 -9.81 10.87 -31.44
CA LEU A 352 -9.86 12.02 -30.53
C LEU A 352 -11.24 12.67 -30.53
N VAL A 353 -11.75 12.94 -29.34
CA VAL A 353 -13.07 13.54 -29.13
C VAL A 353 -12.99 15.05 -29.43
N PRO A 354 -13.83 15.58 -30.35
CA PRO A 354 -13.82 17.00 -30.68
C PRO A 354 -14.18 17.89 -29.48
N ASP A 355 -13.65 19.11 -29.47
CA ASP A 355 -13.82 20.07 -28.36
C ASP A 355 -15.28 20.36 -27.98
N ALA A 356 -16.21 20.28 -28.93
CA ALA A 356 -17.64 20.48 -28.70
C ALA A 356 -18.29 19.37 -27.83
N TYR A 357 -17.62 18.22 -27.68
CA TYR A 357 -18.10 17.06 -26.93
C TYR A 357 -17.28 16.80 -25.65
N GLN A 358 -16.31 17.67 -25.33
CA GLN A 358 -15.55 17.57 -24.09
C GLN A 358 -16.39 18.01 -22.89
N GLN A 359 -16.27 17.30 -21.77
CA GLN A 359 -17.09 17.54 -20.59
C GLN A 359 -16.51 18.55 -19.59
N GLN A 360 -15.19 18.71 -19.54
CA GLN A 360 -14.51 19.47 -18.47
C GLN A 360 -13.74 20.69 -18.97
N ALA A 361 -13.01 20.55 -20.08
CA ALA A 361 -12.21 21.60 -20.68
C ALA A 361 -12.16 21.43 -22.21
N HIS A 362 -11.86 22.49 -22.94
CA HIS A 362 -11.64 22.41 -24.38
C HIS A 362 -10.19 21.98 -24.70
N GLY A 363 -9.97 21.47 -25.91
CA GLY A 363 -8.67 21.11 -26.42
C GLY A 363 -8.01 19.95 -25.67
N PHE A 364 -6.67 19.99 -25.64
CA PHE A 364 -5.85 18.96 -25.04
C PHE A 364 -6.10 18.78 -23.53
N ALA A 365 -6.45 19.87 -22.83
CA ALA A 365 -6.79 19.79 -21.40
C ALA A 365 -8.00 18.89 -21.15
N GLY A 366 -9.02 18.91 -22.00
CA GLY A 366 -10.21 18.05 -21.87
C GLY A 366 -9.88 16.56 -22.02
N ILE A 367 -9.04 16.24 -23.01
CA ILE A 367 -8.52 14.89 -23.25
C ILE A 367 -7.72 14.42 -22.03
N PHE A 368 -6.78 15.24 -21.57
CA PHE A 368 -5.87 14.87 -20.48
C PHE A 368 -6.57 14.77 -19.12
N ASN A 369 -7.66 15.53 -18.87
CA ASN A 369 -8.50 15.32 -17.69
C ASN A 369 -9.06 13.88 -17.63
N GLY A 370 -9.44 13.31 -18.76
CA GLY A 370 -9.81 11.90 -18.85
C GLY A 370 -8.64 10.96 -18.50
N VAL A 371 -7.44 11.30 -18.97
CA VAL A 371 -6.20 10.57 -18.64
C VAL A 371 -5.88 10.64 -17.14
N ASP A 372 -6.03 11.78 -16.49
CA ASP A 372 -5.80 11.91 -15.04
C ASP A 372 -6.76 11.03 -14.24
N ASN A 373 -8.02 10.97 -14.66
CA ASN A 373 -9.02 10.09 -14.07
C ASN A 373 -8.68 8.60 -14.29
N MET A 374 -8.09 8.25 -15.44
CA MET A 374 -7.57 6.91 -15.72
C MET A 374 -6.40 6.57 -14.80
N VAL A 375 -5.43 7.48 -14.67
CA VAL A 375 -4.25 7.29 -13.81
C VAL A 375 -4.68 7.18 -12.36
N TYR A 376 -5.58 8.04 -11.90
CA TYR A 376 -6.14 7.97 -10.55
C TYR A 376 -6.78 6.60 -10.28
N ALA A 377 -7.50 6.03 -11.26
CA ALA A 377 -8.09 4.69 -11.14
C ALA A 377 -7.06 3.54 -11.14
N TYR A 378 -5.83 3.76 -11.58
CA TYR A 378 -4.74 2.79 -11.45
C TYR A 378 -3.84 3.04 -10.24
N SER A 379 -4.14 4.05 -9.43
CA SER A 379 -3.37 4.37 -8.24
C SER A 379 -3.58 3.33 -7.14
N GLY A 380 -2.49 2.82 -6.58
CA GLY A 380 -2.52 1.86 -5.45
C GLY A 380 -1.17 1.25 -5.10
N ALA A 381 -0.14 1.47 -5.93
CA ALA A 381 1.22 0.99 -5.68
C ALA A 381 1.80 1.45 -4.32
N ILE A 382 1.28 2.55 -3.77
CA ILE A 382 1.67 3.08 -2.46
C ILE A 382 1.47 2.09 -1.31
N LEU A 383 0.51 1.16 -1.42
CA LEU A 383 0.25 0.13 -0.41
C LEU A 383 1.03 -1.17 -0.64
N PHE A 384 1.75 -1.32 -1.76
CA PHE A 384 2.38 -2.60 -2.10
C PHE A 384 3.44 -3.03 -1.09
N VAL A 385 4.18 -2.10 -0.50
CA VAL A 385 5.15 -2.42 0.57
C VAL A 385 4.44 -3.01 1.79
N ALA A 386 3.33 -2.40 2.21
CA ALA A 386 2.53 -2.91 3.32
C ALA A 386 1.92 -4.28 3.00
N PHE A 387 1.43 -4.48 1.76
CA PHE A 387 0.92 -5.78 1.33
C PHE A 387 2.01 -6.86 1.34
N MET A 388 3.21 -6.55 0.84
CA MET A 388 4.35 -7.48 0.86
C MET A 388 4.83 -7.76 2.28
N SER A 389 4.79 -6.79 3.19
CA SER A 389 5.21 -6.99 4.58
C SER A 389 4.30 -7.93 5.37
N GLU A 390 3.06 -8.08 4.93
CA GLU A 390 2.06 -9.02 5.49
C GLU A 390 2.10 -10.41 4.82
N MET A 391 2.86 -10.57 3.74
CA MET A 391 2.96 -11.84 3.03
C MET A 391 3.86 -12.83 3.77
N ARG A 392 3.39 -14.06 3.90
CA ARG A 392 4.22 -15.17 4.39
C ARG A 392 5.42 -15.43 3.47
N HIS A 393 5.19 -15.37 2.15
CA HIS A 393 6.23 -15.56 1.14
C HIS A 393 6.19 -14.42 0.11
N PRO A 394 6.91 -13.30 0.36
CA PRO A 394 6.88 -12.11 -0.50
C PRO A 394 7.39 -12.36 -1.92
N MET A 395 8.18 -13.42 -2.14
CA MET A 395 8.65 -13.81 -3.47
C MET A 395 7.51 -14.18 -4.43
N ASP A 396 6.33 -14.51 -3.92
CA ASP A 396 5.14 -14.84 -4.71
C ASP A 396 4.23 -13.64 -5.01
N PHE A 397 4.57 -12.44 -4.51
CA PHE A 397 3.77 -11.23 -4.69
C PHE A 397 3.41 -10.94 -6.15
N TRP A 398 4.39 -11.09 -7.05
CA TRP A 398 4.23 -10.82 -8.48
C TRP A 398 3.08 -11.64 -9.11
N LYS A 399 2.83 -12.86 -8.64
CA LYS A 399 1.75 -13.73 -9.14
C LYS A 399 0.39 -13.10 -8.86
N GLY A 400 0.16 -12.64 -7.62
CA GLY A 400 -1.08 -11.99 -7.23
C GLY A 400 -1.27 -10.65 -7.91
N MET A 401 -0.19 -9.87 -8.00
CA MET A 401 -0.19 -8.54 -8.61
C MET A 401 -0.46 -8.56 -10.11
N ILE A 402 0.23 -9.40 -10.91
CA ILE A 402 0.00 -9.48 -12.36
C ILE A 402 -1.44 -9.95 -12.65
N CYS A 403 -1.91 -10.97 -11.94
CA CYS A 403 -3.30 -11.43 -12.07
C CYS A 403 -4.31 -10.33 -11.73
N ALA A 404 -4.06 -9.56 -10.66
CA ALA A 404 -4.93 -8.45 -10.29
C ALA A 404 -4.93 -7.35 -11.34
N GLN A 405 -3.75 -6.95 -11.82
CA GLN A 405 -3.62 -5.88 -12.80
C GLN A 405 -4.25 -6.25 -14.15
N ALA A 406 -4.08 -7.51 -14.59
CA ALA A 406 -4.75 -8.02 -15.78
C ALA A 406 -6.28 -8.04 -15.61
N PHE A 407 -6.77 -8.50 -14.46
CA PHE A 407 -8.20 -8.51 -14.15
C PHE A 407 -8.78 -7.08 -14.13
N ILE A 408 -8.12 -6.14 -13.45
CA ILE A 408 -8.53 -4.73 -13.40
C ILE A 408 -8.59 -4.13 -14.80
N CYS A 409 -7.55 -4.34 -15.62
CA CYS A 409 -7.50 -3.84 -17.00
C CYS A 409 -8.67 -4.37 -17.83
N VAL A 410 -8.96 -5.68 -17.76
CA VAL A 410 -10.11 -6.29 -18.45
C VAL A 410 -11.43 -5.69 -17.98
N VAL A 411 -11.63 -5.53 -16.67
CA VAL A 411 -12.85 -4.94 -16.11
C VAL A 411 -13.02 -3.48 -16.55
N TYR A 412 -11.93 -2.70 -16.56
CA TYR A 412 -11.96 -1.29 -16.98
C TYR A 412 -12.34 -1.14 -18.45
N LEU A 413 -11.71 -1.92 -19.32
CA LEU A 413 -12.03 -1.94 -20.74
C LEU A 413 -13.47 -2.41 -20.97
N PHE A 414 -13.85 -3.55 -20.38
CA PHE A 414 -15.18 -4.13 -20.60
C PHE A 414 -16.30 -3.17 -20.18
N PHE A 415 -16.24 -2.64 -18.96
CA PHE A 415 -17.27 -1.74 -18.45
C PHE A 415 -17.27 -0.41 -19.20
N GLY A 416 -16.09 0.18 -19.40
CA GLY A 416 -15.95 1.50 -20.01
C GLY A 416 -16.42 1.51 -21.45
N LEU A 417 -15.99 0.52 -22.25
CA LEU A 417 -16.44 0.35 -23.63
C LEU A 417 -17.94 0.11 -23.72
N PHE A 418 -18.47 -0.77 -22.86
CA PHE A 418 -19.89 -1.10 -22.87
C PHE A 418 -20.75 0.13 -22.60
N VAL A 419 -20.52 0.83 -21.49
CA VAL A 419 -21.34 1.98 -21.12
C VAL A 419 -21.14 3.14 -22.07
N TYR A 420 -19.90 3.40 -22.52
CA TYR A 420 -19.64 4.46 -23.51
C TYR A 420 -20.33 4.19 -24.85
N SER A 421 -20.52 2.93 -25.25
CA SER A 421 -21.26 2.58 -26.47
C SER A 421 -22.73 3.01 -26.43
N TYR A 422 -23.34 3.04 -25.25
CA TYR A 422 -24.74 3.45 -25.09
C TYR A 422 -24.89 4.92 -24.72
N PHE A 423 -24.01 5.45 -23.87
CA PHE A 423 -24.13 6.82 -23.34
C PHE A 423 -23.30 7.84 -24.11
N GLY A 424 -22.26 7.42 -24.82
CA GLY A 424 -21.39 8.30 -25.61
C GLY A 424 -20.86 9.48 -24.79
N GLN A 425 -20.96 10.69 -25.35
CA GLN A 425 -20.55 11.94 -24.71
C GLN A 425 -21.19 12.19 -23.34
N TYR A 426 -22.31 11.53 -23.02
CA TYR A 426 -23.05 11.67 -21.76
C TYR A 426 -22.52 10.77 -20.62
N SER A 427 -21.43 10.04 -20.86
CA SER A 427 -20.80 9.19 -19.84
C SER A 427 -20.11 10.05 -18.78
N ALA A 428 -20.81 10.37 -17.69
CA ALA A 428 -20.27 11.19 -16.61
C ALA A 428 -19.32 10.42 -15.69
N SER A 429 -18.41 11.12 -15.03
CA SER A 429 -17.42 10.53 -14.10
C SER A 429 -18.03 9.88 -12.87
N VAL A 430 -19.23 10.32 -12.48
CA VAL A 430 -20.06 9.67 -11.45
C VAL A 430 -21.23 8.97 -12.14
N ILE A 431 -20.92 7.85 -12.80
CA ILE A 431 -21.88 7.13 -13.63
C ILE A 431 -23.18 6.77 -12.88
N TYR A 432 -23.10 6.50 -11.56
CA TYR A 432 -24.24 6.21 -10.69
C TYR A 432 -25.36 7.27 -10.75
N GLN A 433 -25.03 8.53 -11.03
CA GLN A 433 -25.98 9.65 -10.99
C GLN A 433 -26.74 9.84 -12.30
N VAL A 434 -26.22 9.32 -13.42
CA VAL A 434 -26.75 9.60 -14.76
C VAL A 434 -27.58 8.45 -15.33
N ILE A 435 -28.08 7.58 -14.45
CA ILE A 435 -28.79 6.36 -14.83
C ILE A 435 -30.30 6.55 -14.69
N ASN A 436 -31.05 5.89 -15.57
CA ASN A 436 -32.50 5.71 -15.47
C ASN A 436 -32.87 4.21 -15.46
N PRO A 437 -34.06 3.85 -14.96
CA PRO A 437 -35.05 4.70 -14.27
C PRO A 437 -34.59 5.09 -12.86
N ALA A 438 -35.35 5.99 -12.22
CA ALA A 438 -35.04 6.51 -10.88
C ALA A 438 -34.82 5.40 -9.83
N GLY A 439 -35.55 4.28 -9.91
CA GLY A 439 -35.34 3.13 -9.01
C GLY A 439 -33.93 2.53 -9.09
N LEU A 440 -33.42 2.27 -10.32
CA LEU A 440 -32.05 1.77 -10.50
C LEU A 440 -31.02 2.82 -10.10
N ARG A 441 -31.29 4.10 -10.37
CA ARG A 441 -30.43 5.20 -9.92
C ARG A 441 -30.31 5.22 -8.40
N THR A 442 -31.42 5.18 -7.67
CA THR A 442 -31.43 5.17 -6.20
C THR A 442 -30.72 3.94 -5.66
N PHE A 443 -31.00 2.75 -6.21
CA PHE A 443 -30.32 1.50 -5.83
C PHE A 443 -28.79 1.63 -5.93
N ASN A 444 -28.30 2.05 -7.09
CA ASN A 444 -26.86 2.24 -7.36
C ASN A 444 -26.23 3.31 -6.47
N ASN A 445 -26.93 4.41 -6.20
CA ASN A 445 -26.44 5.47 -5.31
C ASN A 445 -26.37 5.02 -3.85
N VAL A 446 -27.33 4.20 -3.37
CA VAL A 446 -27.26 3.61 -2.03
C VAL A 446 -26.09 2.65 -1.92
N LEU A 447 -25.89 1.76 -2.88
CA LEU A 447 -24.73 0.86 -2.88
C LEU A 447 -23.40 1.63 -2.92
N ASN A 448 -23.29 2.65 -3.77
CA ASN A 448 -22.13 3.53 -3.83
C ASN A 448 -21.90 4.31 -2.52
N LEU A 449 -22.97 4.70 -1.82
CA LEU A 449 -22.86 5.32 -0.50
C LEU A 449 -22.27 4.33 0.51
N LEU A 450 -22.80 3.10 0.57
CA LEU A 450 -22.34 2.06 1.50
C LEU A 450 -20.87 1.69 1.25
N THR A 451 -20.48 1.43 0.00
CA THR A 451 -19.07 1.16 -0.35
C THR A 451 -18.18 2.35 -0.03
N GLY A 452 -18.69 3.57 -0.23
CA GLY A 452 -18.05 4.82 0.11
C GLY A 452 -17.79 5.01 1.60
N LEU A 453 -18.76 4.68 2.45
CA LEU A 453 -18.60 4.74 3.89
C LEU A 453 -17.56 3.72 4.37
N ILE A 454 -17.54 2.52 3.79
CA ILE A 454 -16.50 1.53 4.08
C ILE A 454 -15.11 2.07 3.69
N ALA A 455 -14.99 2.68 2.51
CA ALA A 455 -13.75 3.31 2.06
C ALA A 455 -13.32 4.47 2.97
N VAL A 456 -14.26 5.29 3.46
CA VAL A 456 -14.01 6.36 4.43
C VAL A 456 -13.37 5.80 5.70
N VAL A 457 -13.89 4.69 6.24
CA VAL A 457 -13.31 4.05 7.44
C VAL A 457 -11.90 3.53 7.17
N LEU A 458 -11.69 2.86 6.03
CA LEU A 458 -10.39 2.27 5.67
C LEU A 458 -9.31 3.32 5.40
N TYR A 459 -9.57 4.24 4.46
CA TYR A 459 -8.59 5.26 4.06
C TYR A 459 -8.35 6.27 5.18
N PHE A 460 -9.31 6.52 6.07
CA PHE A 460 -9.03 7.33 7.24
C PHE A 460 -8.11 6.61 8.21
N HIS A 461 -8.39 5.35 8.56
CA HIS A 461 -7.57 4.64 9.55
C HIS A 461 -6.12 4.58 9.10
N VAL A 462 -5.90 4.25 7.82
CA VAL A 462 -4.56 4.24 7.23
C VAL A 462 -4.02 5.65 7.10
N GLY A 463 -4.76 6.58 6.49
CA GLY A 463 -4.30 7.95 6.19
C GLY A 463 -3.98 8.79 7.42
N MET A 464 -4.88 8.88 8.39
CA MET A 464 -4.63 9.61 9.64
C MET A 464 -3.50 8.96 10.44
N LYS A 465 -3.41 7.62 10.44
CA LYS A 465 -2.32 6.91 11.13
C LYS A 465 -0.98 7.24 10.49
N THR A 466 -0.91 7.27 9.17
CA THR A 466 0.26 7.72 8.42
C THR A 466 0.60 9.17 8.75
N VAL A 467 -0.37 10.08 8.81
CA VAL A 467 -0.12 11.49 9.20
C VAL A 467 0.42 11.58 10.63
N TYR A 468 -0.21 10.90 11.59
CA TYR A 468 0.25 10.93 12.98
C TYR A 468 1.64 10.35 13.13
N ILE A 469 1.90 9.18 12.56
CA ILE A 469 3.18 8.49 12.72
C ILE A 469 4.26 9.22 11.93
N GLU A 470 4.07 9.40 10.63
CA GLU A 470 5.14 9.81 9.74
C GLU A 470 5.39 11.32 9.72
N VAL A 471 4.39 12.15 10.08
CA VAL A 471 4.55 13.62 10.17
C VAL A 471 4.72 14.04 11.63
N PHE A 472 3.74 13.73 12.48
CA PHE A 472 3.73 14.26 13.85
C PHE A 472 4.71 13.56 14.79
N GLN A 473 4.72 12.23 14.81
CA GLN A 473 5.60 11.47 15.69
C GLN A 473 7.05 11.53 15.19
N GLU A 474 7.28 11.43 13.88
CA GLU A 474 8.65 11.45 13.33
C GLU A 474 9.25 12.85 13.15
N MET A 475 8.53 13.84 12.60
CA MET A 475 9.12 15.18 12.38
C MET A 475 8.94 16.13 13.57
N PHE A 476 7.78 16.06 14.24
CA PHE A 476 7.47 16.93 15.37
C PHE A 476 7.71 16.26 16.73
N ASN A 477 8.29 15.05 16.76
CA ASN A 477 8.59 14.29 17.98
C ASN A 477 7.37 14.09 18.89
N PHE A 478 6.18 13.91 18.32
CA PHE A 478 4.99 13.57 19.11
C PHE A 478 5.18 12.23 19.83
N PRO A 479 4.55 12.04 20.99
CA PRO A 479 4.64 10.79 21.72
C PRO A 479 4.04 9.63 20.91
N PRO A 480 4.54 8.39 21.08
CA PRO A 480 4.02 7.21 20.40
C PRO A 480 2.51 7.09 20.59
N ILE A 481 1.78 6.73 19.54
CA ILE A 481 0.30 6.64 19.56
C ILE A 481 -0.26 5.71 20.65
N ALA A 482 0.53 4.71 21.07
CA ALA A 482 0.18 3.77 22.13
C ALA A 482 0.21 4.40 23.53
N SER A 483 1.01 5.45 23.73
CA SER A 483 1.13 6.15 25.00
C SER A 483 -0.17 6.89 25.35
N SER A 484 -0.46 7.08 26.64
CA SER A 484 -1.64 7.83 27.09
C SER A 484 -1.68 9.26 26.56
N ARG A 485 -0.52 9.91 26.38
CA ARG A 485 -0.43 11.26 25.79
C ARG A 485 -0.71 11.24 24.28
N GLY A 486 -0.08 10.31 23.56
CA GLY A 486 -0.32 10.15 22.12
C GLY A 486 -1.77 9.76 21.81
N ARG A 487 -2.41 9.04 22.72
CA ARG A 487 -3.83 8.70 22.66
C ARG A 487 -4.72 9.94 22.61
N TRP A 488 -4.50 10.91 23.50
CA TRP A 488 -5.26 12.17 23.52
C TRP A 488 -4.95 13.04 22.30
N MET A 489 -3.69 13.11 21.89
CA MET A 489 -3.28 13.87 20.71
C MET A 489 -3.91 13.33 19.42
N TRP A 490 -4.03 12.01 19.28
CA TRP A 490 -4.78 11.38 18.20
C TRP A 490 -6.25 11.80 18.17
N TYR A 491 -6.92 11.79 19.33
CA TYR A 491 -8.34 12.19 19.43
C TYR A 491 -8.57 13.68 19.18
N ALA A 492 -7.56 14.53 19.36
CA ALA A 492 -7.61 15.94 19.00
C ALA A 492 -7.29 16.18 17.51
N LEU A 493 -6.26 15.51 16.98
CA LEU A 493 -5.81 15.66 15.59
C LEU A 493 -6.82 15.08 14.60
N GLY A 494 -7.49 13.98 14.98
CA GLY A 494 -8.53 13.31 14.21
C GLY A 494 -9.60 14.27 13.66
N PRO A 495 -10.38 14.91 14.54
CA PRO A 495 -11.38 15.91 14.16
C PRO A 495 -10.81 17.09 13.38
N LEU A 496 -9.64 17.61 13.78
CA LEU A 496 -9.02 18.76 13.10
C LEU A 496 -8.74 18.45 11.63
N TYR A 497 -8.18 17.29 11.34
CA TYR A 497 -7.93 16.83 9.97
C TYR A 497 -9.22 16.73 9.14
N TRP A 498 -10.30 16.19 9.72
CA TRP A 498 -11.61 16.11 9.05
C TRP A 498 -12.19 17.49 8.75
N ILE A 499 -12.09 18.42 9.70
CA ILE A 499 -12.56 19.79 9.53
C ILE A 499 -11.78 20.46 8.39
N ILE A 500 -10.45 20.37 8.38
CA ILE A 500 -9.63 20.98 7.34
C ILE A 500 -9.92 20.32 5.97
N ALA A 501 -10.02 18.99 5.91
CA ALA A 501 -10.37 18.28 4.67
C ALA A 501 -11.74 18.71 4.14
N PHE A 502 -12.73 18.84 5.02
CA PHE A 502 -14.07 19.33 4.68
C PHE A 502 -14.03 20.77 4.14
N LEU A 503 -13.32 21.68 4.80
CA LEU A 503 -13.22 23.09 4.37
C LEU A 503 -12.62 23.20 2.96
N ILE A 504 -11.54 22.46 2.69
CA ILE A 504 -10.92 22.51 1.35
C ILE A 504 -11.80 21.79 0.32
N ALA A 505 -12.42 20.65 0.66
CA ALA A 505 -13.35 19.97 -0.23
C ALA A 505 -14.58 20.84 -0.57
N ALA A 506 -15.10 21.59 0.39
CA ALA A 506 -16.26 22.46 0.18
C ALA A 506 -15.90 23.70 -0.66
N ALA A 507 -14.66 24.17 -0.59
CA ALA A 507 -14.17 25.29 -1.38
C ALA A 507 -14.10 24.99 -2.88
N VAL A 508 -13.91 23.73 -3.30
CA VAL A 508 -13.80 23.32 -4.71
C VAL A 508 -15.00 22.46 -5.12
N PRO A 509 -16.08 23.04 -5.67
CA PRO A 509 -17.34 22.36 -5.97
C PRO A 509 -17.29 21.53 -7.26
N ASN A 510 -16.13 20.98 -7.63
CA ASN A 510 -15.95 20.13 -8.82
C ASN A 510 -15.14 18.87 -8.48
N LEU A 511 -15.79 17.71 -8.51
CA LEU A 511 -15.16 16.42 -8.21
C LEU A 511 -14.07 16.07 -9.22
N ASN A 512 -14.30 16.32 -10.51
CA ASN A 512 -13.36 15.98 -11.58
C ASN A 512 -12.09 16.83 -11.48
N GLY A 513 -12.24 18.11 -11.14
CA GLY A 513 -11.10 18.98 -10.89
C GLY A 513 -10.26 18.53 -9.69
N ILE A 514 -10.90 18.18 -8.56
CA ILE A 514 -10.17 17.64 -7.39
C ILE A 514 -9.49 16.32 -7.75
N VAL A 515 -10.22 15.37 -8.33
CA VAL A 515 -9.68 14.04 -8.68
C VAL A 515 -8.57 14.16 -9.73
N GLY A 516 -8.74 15.00 -10.74
CA GLY A 516 -7.72 15.27 -11.75
C GLY A 516 -6.45 15.88 -11.15
N PHE A 517 -6.60 16.88 -10.28
CA PHE A 517 -5.46 17.50 -9.60
C PHE A 517 -4.71 16.52 -8.70
N VAL A 518 -5.42 15.74 -7.89
CA VAL A 518 -4.82 14.73 -7.00
C VAL A 518 -4.21 13.58 -7.81
N GLY A 519 -4.88 13.18 -8.89
CA GLY A 519 -4.42 12.22 -9.89
C GLY A 519 -3.08 12.62 -10.48
N GLY A 520 -3.04 13.80 -11.12
CA GLY A 520 -1.86 14.36 -11.77
C GLY A 520 -0.71 14.62 -10.79
N LEU A 521 -0.98 15.24 -9.64
CA LEU A 521 0.09 15.67 -8.72
C LEU A 521 0.65 14.53 -7.87
N PHE A 522 -0.19 13.65 -7.34
CA PHE A 522 0.25 12.61 -6.40
C PHE A 522 0.13 11.20 -6.98
N ALA A 523 -1.03 10.85 -7.52
CA ALA A 523 -1.32 9.47 -7.90
C ALA A 523 -0.37 8.95 -9.00
N VAL A 524 -0.07 9.78 -10.00
CA VAL A 524 0.95 9.49 -11.03
C VAL A 524 2.31 9.22 -10.39
N ASN A 525 2.72 10.07 -9.44
CA ASN A 525 4.06 9.99 -8.85
C ASN A 525 4.23 8.75 -8.00
N PHE A 526 3.29 8.44 -7.12
CA PHE A 526 3.36 7.24 -6.27
C PHE A 526 3.19 5.93 -7.05
N SER A 527 2.55 5.98 -8.22
CA SER A 527 2.29 4.77 -9.02
C SER A 527 3.31 4.52 -10.13
N TYR A 528 3.95 5.57 -10.67
CA TYR A 528 4.84 5.45 -11.84
C TYR A 528 6.21 6.09 -11.59
N SER A 529 6.27 7.39 -11.30
CA SER A 529 7.53 8.14 -11.21
C SER A 529 8.44 7.65 -10.07
N LEU A 530 7.90 7.58 -8.85
CA LEU A 530 8.63 7.24 -7.64
C LEU A 530 9.15 5.79 -7.65
N PRO A 531 8.36 4.76 -8.05
CA PRO A 531 8.89 3.42 -8.28
C PRO A 531 10.06 3.41 -9.27
N GLY A 532 9.94 4.19 -10.36
CA GLY A 532 10.98 4.39 -11.37
C GLY A 532 12.28 4.93 -10.79
N ILE A 533 12.19 6.03 -10.05
CA ILE A 533 13.34 6.71 -9.44
C ILE A 533 14.01 5.81 -8.39
N ALA A 534 13.22 5.19 -7.51
CA ALA A 534 13.73 4.30 -6.47
C ALA A 534 14.47 3.09 -7.05
N TYR A 535 13.88 2.46 -8.08
CA TYR A 535 14.51 1.31 -8.73
C TYR A 535 15.80 1.70 -9.44
N LEU A 536 15.83 2.85 -10.11
CA LEU A 536 17.05 3.36 -10.74
C LEU A 536 18.15 3.55 -9.70
N GLY A 537 17.86 4.24 -8.58
CA GLY A 537 18.80 4.45 -7.49
C GLY A 537 19.32 3.14 -6.88
N TRP A 538 18.40 2.23 -6.55
CA TRP A 538 18.71 0.91 -6.02
C TRP A 538 19.59 0.10 -6.98
N SER A 539 19.24 0.09 -8.27
CA SER A 539 19.92 -0.71 -9.27
C SER A 539 21.31 -0.16 -9.59
N VAL A 540 21.46 1.17 -9.69
CA VAL A 540 22.75 1.83 -9.90
C VAL A 540 23.69 1.55 -8.73
N GLN A 541 23.23 1.71 -7.49
CA GLN A 541 24.04 1.38 -6.31
C GLN A 541 24.42 -0.10 -6.27
N SER A 542 23.48 -0.97 -6.65
CA SER A 542 23.72 -2.41 -6.72
C SER A 542 24.71 -2.82 -7.80
N ALA A 543 24.75 -2.11 -8.93
CA ALA A 543 25.66 -2.36 -10.03
C ALA A 543 27.03 -1.69 -9.87
N ALA A 544 27.14 -0.70 -8.97
CA ALA A 544 28.39 0.00 -8.69
C ALA A 544 29.36 -0.75 -7.77
N VAL A 545 28.93 -1.84 -7.14
CA VAL A 545 29.71 -2.64 -6.19
C VAL A 545 30.94 -3.25 -6.88
N LEU A 546 32.13 -3.01 -6.32
CA LEU A 546 33.40 -3.58 -6.80
C LEU A 546 33.71 -4.92 -6.10
N PRO A 547 34.55 -5.78 -6.71
CA PRO A 547 35.06 -6.97 -6.03
C PRO A 547 35.78 -6.59 -4.73
N GLY A 548 35.45 -7.26 -3.62
CA GLY A 548 35.99 -6.97 -2.29
C GLY A 548 35.15 -5.98 -1.46
N GLU A 549 34.18 -5.30 -2.07
CA GLU A 549 33.22 -4.47 -1.33
C GLU A 549 32.05 -5.29 -0.80
N GLY A 550 31.53 -4.89 0.35
CA GLY A 550 30.38 -5.53 0.96
C GLY A 550 30.32 -5.32 2.46
N PHE A 551 29.24 -5.84 3.03
CA PHE A 551 29.07 -5.91 4.47
C PHE A 551 29.67 -7.23 4.98
N ASN A 552 30.62 -7.15 5.90
CA ASN A 552 31.13 -8.33 6.59
C ASN A 552 30.32 -8.53 7.90
N PRO A 553 29.56 -9.63 8.04
CA PRO A 553 28.74 -9.89 9.22
C PRO A 553 29.56 -10.16 10.50
N GLU A 554 30.80 -10.64 10.38
CA GLU A 554 31.65 -11.01 11.52
C GLU A 554 32.28 -9.76 12.16
N THR A 555 32.79 -8.85 11.33
CA THR A 555 33.42 -7.60 11.78
C THR A 555 32.45 -6.44 11.89
N GLY A 556 31.29 -6.52 11.23
CA GLY A 556 30.29 -5.46 11.16
C GLY A 556 30.74 -4.26 10.32
N GLU A 557 31.90 -4.36 9.67
CA GLU A 557 32.46 -3.31 8.83
C GLU A 557 31.86 -3.39 7.42
N ASN A 558 31.48 -2.23 6.89
CA ASN A 558 31.04 -2.08 5.52
C ASN A 558 32.22 -1.57 4.68
N VAL A 559 32.78 -2.44 3.85
CA VAL A 559 33.94 -2.13 3.00
C VAL A 559 33.45 -1.47 1.72
N VAL A 560 33.87 -0.21 1.50
CA VAL A 560 33.60 0.56 0.29
C VAL A 560 34.91 1.19 -0.17
N HIS A 561 35.31 0.92 -1.41
CA HIS A 561 36.60 1.37 -1.96
C HIS A 561 36.52 2.76 -2.59
N ASP A 562 35.34 3.16 -3.10
CA ASP A 562 35.14 4.47 -3.69
C ASP A 562 33.74 5.06 -3.43
N SER A 563 33.60 6.37 -3.57
CA SER A 563 32.35 7.09 -3.32
C SER A 563 32.10 8.21 -4.33
N GLY A 564 30.91 8.80 -4.27
CA GLY A 564 30.54 9.96 -5.07
C GLY A 564 30.21 9.65 -6.53
N MET A 565 30.42 10.65 -7.41
CA MET A 565 29.90 10.64 -8.78
C MET A 565 30.54 9.58 -9.68
N LYS A 566 31.82 9.25 -9.45
CA LYS A 566 32.54 8.20 -10.19
C LYS A 566 31.87 6.83 -9.99
N ARG A 567 31.49 6.51 -8.75
CA ARG A 567 30.76 5.29 -8.39
C ARG A 567 29.39 5.23 -9.06
N LEU A 568 28.64 6.33 -9.02
CA LEU A 568 27.32 6.43 -9.65
C LEU A 568 27.41 6.28 -11.17
N ALA A 569 28.37 6.94 -11.82
CA ALA A 569 28.58 6.83 -13.27
C ALA A 569 28.96 5.40 -13.67
N ARG A 570 29.83 4.72 -12.91
CA ARG A 570 30.16 3.30 -13.12
C ARG A 570 28.92 2.43 -12.99
N GLY A 571 28.16 2.57 -11.90
CA GLY A 571 26.94 1.80 -11.67
C GLY A 571 25.92 1.99 -12.78
N PHE A 572 25.73 3.23 -13.23
CA PHE A 572 24.82 3.55 -14.34
C PHE A 572 25.28 2.95 -15.67
N MET A 573 26.58 2.99 -15.97
CA MET A 573 27.10 2.43 -17.22
C MET A 573 27.14 0.89 -17.21
N ALA A 574 27.28 0.27 -16.03
CA ALA A 574 27.36 -1.19 -15.90
C ALA A 574 26.11 -1.92 -16.42
N ARG A 575 24.92 -1.30 -16.31
CA ARG A 575 23.66 -1.84 -16.86
C ARG A 575 22.87 -0.76 -17.60
N TRP A 576 23.53 0.01 -18.44
CA TRP A 576 22.93 1.15 -19.16
C TRP A 576 21.64 0.77 -19.91
N TYR A 577 21.56 -0.44 -20.47
CA TYR A 577 20.39 -0.96 -21.17
C TYR A 577 19.14 -1.15 -20.29
N ILE A 578 19.30 -1.19 -18.96
CA ILE A 578 18.19 -1.16 -17.98
C ILE A 578 17.99 0.26 -17.44
N HIS A 579 19.09 0.95 -17.13
CA HIS A 579 19.06 2.25 -16.49
C HIS A 579 18.52 3.36 -17.37
N VAL A 580 18.85 3.37 -18.68
CA VAL A 580 18.35 4.38 -19.63
C VAL A 580 16.83 4.26 -19.81
N PRO A 581 16.25 3.08 -20.14
CA PRO A 581 14.79 2.94 -20.20
C PRO A 581 14.09 3.27 -18.89
N CYS A 582 14.68 2.87 -17.75
CA CYS A 582 14.13 3.20 -16.42
C CYS A 582 14.14 4.70 -16.13
N ALA A 583 15.20 5.42 -16.54
CA ALA A 583 15.28 6.87 -16.43
C ALA A 583 14.23 7.55 -17.31
N ILE A 584 14.06 7.09 -18.56
CA ILE A 584 13.01 7.59 -19.47
C ILE A 584 11.63 7.34 -18.85
N TYR A 585 11.39 6.16 -18.29
CA TYR A 585 10.13 5.83 -17.61
C TYR A 585 9.84 6.76 -16.43
N ALA A 586 10.84 7.02 -15.57
CA ALA A 586 10.70 7.95 -14.45
C ALA A 586 10.42 9.38 -14.92
N LEU A 587 11.13 9.86 -15.95
CA LEU A 587 10.93 11.19 -16.54
C LEU A 587 9.57 11.31 -17.22
N ALA A 588 9.11 10.27 -17.90
CA ALA A 588 7.78 10.22 -18.51
C ALA A 588 6.67 10.29 -17.43
N GLY A 589 6.86 9.61 -16.29
CA GLY A 589 5.97 9.75 -15.12
C GLY A 589 5.92 11.19 -14.60
N LEU A 590 7.07 11.84 -14.43
CA LEU A 590 7.15 13.24 -13.98
C LEU A 590 6.52 14.20 -14.99
N ALA A 591 6.76 14.01 -16.29
CA ALA A 591 6.14 14.78 -17.34
C ALA A 591 4.62 14.60 -17.35
N THR A 592 4.14 13.36 -17.21
CA THR A 592 2.70 13.04 -17.10
C THR A 592 2.08 13.73 -15.88
N SER A 593 2.79 13.77 -14.75
CA SER A 593 2.35 14.49 -13.56
C SER A 593 2.23 15.99 -13.77
N GLY A 594 3.22 16.60 -14.43
CA GLY A 594 3.18 18.03 -14.79
C GLY A 594 2.04 18.37 -15.74
N MET A 595 1.86 17.58 -16.80
CA MET A 595 0.77 17.75 -17.76
C MET A 595 -0.60 17.54 -17.12
N GLY A 596 -0.75 16.55 -16.25
CA GLY A 596 -2.01 16.28 -15.53
C GLY A 596 -2.39 17.39 -14.57
N THR A 597 -1.42 17.84 -13.78
CA THR A 597 -1.64 18.96 -12.87
C THR A 597 -2.04 20.22 -13.63
N TRP A 598 -1.37 20.52 -14.75
CA TRP A 598 -1.74 21.63 -15.62
C TRP A 598 -3.15 21.47 -16.20
N ALA A 599 -3.49 20.30 -16.76
CA ALA A 599 -4.80 20.04 -17.36
C ALA A 599 -5.94 20.14 -16.33
N ALA A 600 -5.71 19.68 -15.10
CA ALA A 600 -6.66 19.83 -14.01
C ALA A 600 -6.87 21.30 -13.62
N VAL A 601 -5.80 22.11 -13.58
CA VAL A 601 -5.89 23.56 -13.32
C VAL A 601 -6.64 24.28 -14.44
N GLU A 602 -6.33 24.00 -15.70
CA GLU A 602 -7.07 24.56 -16.85
C GLU A 602 -8.55 24.17 -16.81
N GLY A 603 -8.87 22.91 -16.45
CA GLY A 603 -10.25 22.47 -16.27
C GLY A 603 -10.99 23.18 -15.14
N LEU A 604 -10.29 23.48 -14.03
CA LEU A 604 -10.85 24.28 -12.95
C LEU A 604 -11.07 25.73 -13.41
N ILE A 605 -10.15 26.31 -14.18
CA ILE A 605 -10.29 27.66 -14.75
C ILE A 605 -11.45 27.70 -15.76
N SER A 606 -11.62 26.70 -16.62
CA SER A 606 -12.74 26.68 -17.58
C SER A 606 -14.11 26.53 -16.90
N VAL A 607 -14.17 25.83 -15.76
CA VAL A 607 -15.41 25.65 -15.00
C VAL A 607 -15.73 26.85 -14.07
N PHE A 608 -14.72 27.50 -13.50
CA PHE A 608 -14.87 28.55 -12.49
C PHE A 608 -14.45 29.96 -12.92
N GLY A 609 -13.84 30.11 -14.09
CA GLY A 609 -13.34 31.38 -14.61
C GLY A 609 -14.45 32.37 -15.01
N PRO A 610 -14.11 33.50 -15.66
CA PRO A 610 -15.07 34.53 -16.04
C PRO A 610 -16.20 33.97 -16.92
N GLY A 611 -17.45 33.99 -16.40
CA GLY A 611 -18.62 33.39 -17.06
C GLY A 611 -18.94 31.94 -16.64
N GLY A 612 -18.10 31.35 -15.78
CA GLY A 612 -18.32 30.04 -15.16
C GLY A 612 -19.19 30.08 -13.89
N THR A 613 -19.21 28.97 -13.16
CA THR A 613 -20.06 28.82 -11.95
C THR A 613 -19.36 29.39 -10.71
N VAL A 614 -19.96 30.38 -10.03
CA VAL A 614 -19.44 30.94 -8.75
C VAL A 614 -19.88 30.13 -7.51
N ALA A 615 -20.48 28.96 -7.74
CA ALA A 615 -21.25 28.24 -6.73
C ALA A 615 -20.34 27.43 -5.81
N THR A 616 -19.92 27.99 -4.67
CA THR A 616 -19.19 27.22 -3.65
C THR A 616 -20.10 26.15 -3.00
N SER A 617 -19.51 25.05 -2.50
CA SER A 617 -20.27 24.01 -1.81
C SER A 617 -20.79 24.42 -0.43
N TYR A 618 -20.39 25.62 0.03
CA TYR A 618 -20.84 26.21 1.30
C TYR A 618 -22.31 26.61 1.29
N GLY A 619 -22.94 26.66 0.11
CA GLY A 619 -24.37 26.94 -0.04
C GLY A 619 -25.27 25.70 0.04
N CYS A 620 -26.58 25.93 -0.10
CA CYS A 620 -27.57 24.85 -0.14
C CYS A 620 -27.78 24.23 -1.52
N ARG A 621 -27.40 24.92 -2.58
CA ARG A 621 -27.50 24.39 -3.94
C ARG A 621 -26.48 23.26 -4.12
N SER A 622 -26.97 22.07 -4.44
CA SER A 622 -26.09 20.94 -4.76
C SER A 622 -25.54 21.09 -6.18
N PRO A 623 -24.26 20.76 -6.43
CA PRO A 623 -23.71 20.68 -7.79
C PRO A 623 -24.29 19.52 -8.63
N VAL A 624 -25.26 18.77 -8.09
CA VAL A 624 -26.01 17.71 -8.79
C VAL A 624 -27.37 18.23 -9.27
N TRP A 625 -27.95 19.21 -8.57
CA TRP A 625 -29.24 19.82 -8.88
C TRP A 625 -28.96 21.19 -9.51
N GLY A 626 -29.12 21.25 -10.84
CA GLY A 626 -28.77 22.38 -11.70
C GLY A 626 -29.06 23.75 -11.13
#